data_AF-A0A5J4T2P4-F1
#
_entry.id   AF-A0A5J4T2P4-F1
#
_cell.length_a   1.000
_cell.length_b   1.000
_cell.length_c   1.000
_cell.angle_alpha   90.00
_cell.angle_beta   90.00
_cell.angle_gamma   90.00
#
_symmetry.space_group_name_H-M   'P 1'
#
loop_
_entity.id
_entity.type
_entity.pdbx_description
1 polymer ?
#
loop_
_entity_poly.entity_id
_entity_poly.type
_entity_poly.pdbx_seq_one_letter_code
_entity_poly.pdbx_strand_id
1 'polypeptide(L)'
;MVIAITLASCKETKKSIAEAEKIDYTVEQFADLQILRYRVPGFEELSLKQKELVYYLTQAALEGRDILFDQNGKYNLVIRRTLEALYTEYKEDRNDANFTGLEVYLKRVWFSNGIHHHYGSEKFVPAFTPEFLKQAILNLDASKLPLIEGQTAEQLCKDIFPVIFDTKVMPKRVNQTDGQDLVLTSAANYYEGVTQKEAEAFYNAKKNS
;
A
#
# COMPACT_ATOMS: atom_id res chain seq x y z
N MET A 1 30.63 -71.41 -6.45
CA MET A 1 29.34 -71.29 -5.74
C MET A 1 29.28 -69.90 -5.13
N VAL A 2 28.11 -69.28 -5.29
CA VAL A 2 27.69 -67.89 -4.98
C VAL A 2 28.17 -67.43 -3.58
N ILE A 3 28.55 -66.17 -3.35
CA ILE A 3 27.65 -65.11 -2.86
C ILE A 3 28.25 -63.73 -3.18
N ALA A 4 27.55 -62.98 -4.04
CA ALA A 4 27.72 -61.55 -4.21
C ALA A 4 26.81 -60.84 -3.20
N ILE A 5 27.39 -60.03 -2.31
CA ILE A 5 26.65 -59.21 -1.36
C ILE A 5 26.38 -57.86 -2.03
N THR A 6 25.17 -57.68 -2.55
CA THR A 6 24.67 -56.38 -3.00
C THR A 6 24.21 -55.58 -1.78
N LEU A 7 24.94 -54.52 -1.45
CA LEU A 7 24.51 -53.49 -0.50
C LEU A 7 23.42 -52.64 -1.16
N ALA A 8 22.15 -52.90 -0.81
CA ALA A 8 21.04 -52.03 -1.15
C ALA A 8 21.08 -50.80 -0.23
N SER A 9 21.53 -49.67 -0.76
CA SER A 9 21.35 -48.36 -0.12
C SER A 9 19.89 -47.94 -0.30
N CYS A 10 19.08 -48.09 0.76
CA CYS A 10 17.77 -47.44 0.86
C CYS A 10 17.99 -45.93 0.94
N LYS A 11 18.06 -45.28 -0.22
CA LYS A 11 17.82 -43.84 -0.32
C LYS A 11 16.31 -43.69 -0.26
N GLU A 12 15.79 -43.27 0.89
CA GLU A 12 14.42 -42.75 0.96
C GLU A 12 14.31 -41.66 -0.10
N THR A 13 13.65 -41.99 -1.20
CA THR A 13 13.26 -41.03 -2.21
C THR A 13 12.26 -40.12 -1.53
N LYS A 14 12.74 -39.00 -0.98
CA LYS A 14 11.92 -37.82 -0.73
C LYS A 14 11.08 -37.64 -1.98
N LYS A 15 9.79 -37.94 -1.87
CA LYS A 15 8.78 -37.72 -2.90
C LYS A 15 9.03 -36.31 -3.40
N SER A 16 9.56 -36.20 -4.61
CA SER A 16 9.85 -34.91 -5.21
C SER A 16 8.57 -34.09 -5.18
N ILE A 17 8.69 -32.81 -4.83
CA ILE A 17 7.64 -31.77 -4.86
C ILE A 17 7.27 -31.47 -6.34
N ALA A 18 7.08 -32.52 -7.12
CA ALA A 18 6.98 -32.51 -8.57
C ALA A 18 5.76 -33.34 -9.02
N GLU A 19 4.65 -33.19 -8.30
CA GLU A 19 3.36 -33.05 -8.97
C GLU A 19 3.05 -31.55 -8.92
N ALA A 20 3.72 -30.82 -9.81
CA ALA A 20 3.50 -29.40 -9.97
C ALA A 20 2.12 -29.21 -10.58
N GLU A 21 1.10 -29.00 -9.73
CA GLU A 21 -0.08 -28.24 -10.14
C GLU A 21 0.43 -26.96 -10.81
N LYS A 22 0.01 -26.76 -12.06
CA LYS A 22 0.38 -25.61 -12.88
C LYS A 22 -0.36 -24.39 -12.32
N ILE A 23 0.17 -23.81 -11.25
CA ILE A 23 -0.41 -22.63 -10.61
C ILE A 23 -0.19 -21.42 -11.50
N ASP A 24 -1.25 -20.66 -11.71
CA ASP A 24 -1.15 -19.32 -12.26
C ASP A 24 -0.64 -18.36 -11.19
N TYR A 25 0.57 -17.85 -11.40
CA TYR A 25 1.23 -16.90 -10.50
C TYR A 25 0.76 -15.46 -10.72
N THR A 26 0.16 -15.16 -11.87
CA THR A 26 -0.36 -13.83 -12.19
C THR A 26 -1.76 -13.68 -11.60
N VAL A 27 -2.02 -12.54 -10.97
CA VAL A 27 -3.33 -12.23 -10.37
C VAL A 27 -4.07 -11.21 -11.20
N GLU A 28 -3.43 -10.08 -11.48
CA GLU A 28 -3.99 -8.97 -12.23
C GLU A 28 -2.85 -8.09 -12.75
N GLN A 29 -3.11 -7.31 -13.80
CA GLN A 29 -2.28 -6.20 -14.22
C GLN A 29 -3.15 -4.95 -14.39
N PHE A 30 -2.68 -3.82 -13.85
CA PHE A 30 -3.34 -2.52 -13.97
C PHE A 30 -2.30 -1.41 -13.96
N ALA A 31 -2.54 -0.32 -14.69
CA ALA A 31 -1.54 0.73 -14.93
C ALA A 31 -0.18 0.10 -15.35
N ASP A 32 0.87 0.40 -14.61
CA ASP A 32 2.23 -0.09 -14.77
C ASP A 32 2.60 -1.21 -13.77
N LEU A 33 1.60 -1.81 -13.11
CA LEU A 33 1.78 -2.76 -12.01
C LEU A 33 1.23 -4.15 -12.36
N GLN A 34 2.00 -5.18 -12.04
CA GLN A 34 1.56 -6.58 -12.12
C GLN A 34 1.53 -7.19 -10.72
N ILE A 35 0.37 -7.74 -10.34
CA ILE A 35 0.19 -8.43 -9.06
C ILE A 35 0.47 -9.91 -9.26
N LEU A 36 1.38 -10.43 -8.44
CA LEU A 36 1.74 -11.85 -8.41
C LEU A 36 1.38 -12.46 -7.05
N ARG A 37 1.24 -13.78 -7.01
CA ARG A 37 1.10 -14.57 -5.77
C ARG A 37 2.26 -15.55 -5.62
N TYR A 38 2.52 -16.02 -4.41
CA TYR A 38 3.57 -17.01 -4.13
C TYR A 38 3.02 -18.18 -3.30
N ARG A 39 3.66 -19.35 -3.42
CA ARG A 39 3.40 -20.49 -2.52
C ARG A 39 4.27 -20.37 -1.28
N VAL A 40 3.86 -21.04 -0.20
CA VAL A 40 4.68 -21.22 1.01
C VAL A 40 5.01 -22.72 1.18
N PRO A 41 5.90 -23.31 0.35
CA PRO A 41 6.22 -24.74 0.46
C PRO A 41 6.84 -25.06 1.82
N GLY A 42 6.50 -26.20 2.41
CA GLY A 42 7.00 -26.58 3.73
C GLY A 42 6.08 -26.13 4.88
N PHE A 43 5.04 -25.35 4.61
CA PHE A 43 4.13 -24.86 5.64
C PHE A 43 3.29 -25.97 6.25
N GLU A 44 2.80 -26.90 5.42
CA GLU A 44 1.95 -28.02 5.84
C GLU A 44 2.70 -28.98 6.78
N GLU A 45 4.02 -29.10 6.61
CA GLU A 45 4.92 -29.96 7.37
C GLU A 45 5.29 -29.37 8.75
N LEU A 46 4.97 -28.10 9.01
CA LEU A 46 5.19 -27.50 10.32
C LEU A 46 4.31 -28.16 11.39
N SER A 47 4.88 -28.33 12.59
CA SER A 47 4.11 -28.69 13.78
C SER A 47 3.05 -27.63 14.08
N LEU A 48 2.00 -28.01 14.80
CA LEU A 48 0.94 -27.07 15.19
C LEU A 48 1.51 -25.84 15.92
N LYS A 49 2.44 -26.03 16.85
CA LYS A 49 3.07 -24.92 17.60
C LYS A 49 3.88 -23.97 16.71
N GLN A 50 4.52 -24.48 15.65
CA GLN A 50 5.20 -23.63 14.67
C GLN A 50 4.20 -22.87 13.80
N LYS A 51 3.08 -23.49 13.41
CA LYS A 51 2.00 -22.82 12.67
C LYS A 51 1.36 -21.71 13.51
N GLU A 52 1.14 -21.94 14.80
CA GLU A 52 0.66 -20.91 15.73
C GLU A 52 1.65 -19.74 15.83
N LEU A 53 2.95 -20.01 15.96
CA LEU A 53 3.98 -18.96 15.94
C LEU A 53 3.95 -18.16 14.63
N VAL A 54 3.92 -18.84 13.48
CA VAL A 54 3.83 -18.18 12.17
C VAL A 54 2.57 -17.32 12.09
N TYR A 55 1.42 -17.86 12.50
CA TYR A 55 0.15 -17.14 12.51
C TYR A 55 0.24 -15.84 13.33
N TYR A 56 0.73 -15.90 14.57
CA TYR A 56 0.83 -14.71 15.41
C TYR A 56 1.82 -13.68 14.87
N LEU A 57 2.95 -14.11 14.29
CA LEU A 57 3.89 -13.20 13.62
C LEU A 57 3.26 -12.55 12.38
N THR A 58 2.48 -13.30 11.60
CA THR A 58 1.78 -12.74 10.44
C THR A 58 0.71 -11.72 10.84
N GLN A 59 -0.06 -11.99 11.90
CA GLN A 59 -1.00 -11.00 12.43
C GLN A 59 -0.28 -9.73 12.85
N ALA A 60 0.80 -9.85 13.64
CA ALA A 60 1.60 -8.69 14.05
C ALA A 60 2.16 -7.89 12.86
N ALA A 61 2.58 -8.56 11.78
CA ALA A 61 3.04 -7.89 10.57
C ALA A 61 1.92 -7.14 9.82
N LEU A 62 0.72 -7.73 9.74
CA LEU A 62 -0.42 -7.14 9.02
C LEU A 62 -1.00 -5.90 9.72
N GLU A 63 -1.01 -5.88 11.05
CA GLU A 63 -1.49 -4.72 11.83
C GLU A 63 -0.63 -3.46 11.61
N GLY A 64 0.60 -3.60 11.10
CA GLY A 64 1.49 -2.48 10.81
C GLY A 64 1.16 -1.70 9.53
N ARG A 65 0.19 -2.16 8.72
CA ARG A 65 -0.11 -1.56 7.41
C ARG A 65 -0.42 -0.06 7.50
N ASP A 66 -1.33 0.33 8.39
CA ASP A 66 -1.81 1.71 8.45
C ASP A 66 -0.71 2.68 8.95
N ILE A 67 0.30 2.19 9.70
CA ILE A 67 1.48 2.96 10.09
C ILE A 67 2.24 3.43 8.85
N LEU A 68 2.48 2.55 7.88
CA LEU A 68 3.22 2.89 6.66
C LEU A 68 2.45 3.89 5.79
N PHE A 69 1.13 3.75 5.69
CA PHE A 69 0.30 4.72 4.98
C PHE A 69 0.47 6.13 5.57
N ASP A 70 0.37 6.25 6.89
CA ASP A 70 0.52 7.55 7.56
C ASP A 70 1.94 8.12 7.40
N GLN A 71 2.97 7.30 7.59
CA GLN A 71 4.38 7.68 7.37
C GLN A 71 4.64 8.18 5.95
N ASN A 72 4.00 7.60 4.93
CA ASN A 72 4.16 8.03 3.54
C ASN A 72 3.44 9.35 3.23
N GLY A 73 2.61 9.88 4.13
CA GLY A 73 1.93 11.16 3.97
C GLY A 73 0.67 11.27 4.84
N LYS A 74 0.54 12.40 5.54
CA LYS A 74 -0.52 12.64 6.53
C LYS A 74 -1.96 12.54 6.01
N TYR A 75 -2.17 12.68 4.69
CA TYR A 75 -3.48 12.56 4.07
C TYR A 75 -3.78 11.15 3.51
N ASN A 76 -2.82 10.23 3.53
CA ASN A 76 -2.97 8.93 2.86
C ASN A 76 -4.09 8.08 3.47
N LEU A 77 -4.22 8.05 4.80
CA LEU A 77 -5.28 7.28 5.46
C LEU A 77 -6.67 7.83 5.14
N VAL A 78 -6.86 9.15 5.20
CA VAL A 78 -8.16 9.77 4.90
C VAL A 78 -8.53 9.62 3.42
N ILE A 79 -7.57 9.80 2.51
CA ILE A 79 -7.78 9.60 1.06
C ILE A 79 -8.13 8.13 0.79
N ARG A 80 -7.32 7.19 1.27
CA ARG A 80 -7.55 5.75 1.07
C ARG A 80 -8.93 5.35 1.58
N ARG A 81 -9.29 5.68 2.82
CA ARG A 81 -10.57 5.27 3.44
C ARG A 81 -11.77 5.89 2.71
N THR A 82 -11.64 7.12 2.23
CA THR A 82 -12.68 7.77 1.40
C THR A 82 -12.89 7.03 0.09
N LEU A 83 -11.80 6.70 -0.62
CA LEU A 83 -11.87 5.97 -1.89
C LEU A 83 -12.33 4.52 -1.71
N GLU A 84 -11.93 3.85 -0.62
CA GLU A 84 -12.40 2.52 -0.23
C GLU A 84 -13.91 2.52 0.02
N ALA A 85 -14.43 3.47 0.81
CA ALA A 85 -15.86 3.61 1.08
C ALA A 85 -16.65 3.83 -0.21
N LEU A 86 -16.16 4.70 -1.10
CA LEU A 86 -16.74 4.92 -2.42
C LEU A 86 -16.74 3.62 -3.22
N TYR A 87 -15.60 2.94 -3.36
CA TYR A 87 -15.48 1.71 -4.14
C TYR A 87 -16.45 0.61 -3.69
N THR A 88 -16.62 0.43 -2.38
CA THR A 88 -17.50 -0.62 -1.83
C THR A 88 -18.98 -0.26 -1.92
N GLU A 89 -19.33 1.02 -1.80
CA GLU A 89 -20.72 1.48 -1.74
C GLU A 89 -21.23 2.02 -3.10
N TYR A 90 -20.39 2.08 -4.14
CA TYR A 90 -20.78 2.58 -5.46
C TYR A 90 -21.80 1.66 -6.15
N LYS A 91 -22.99 2.21 -6.46
CA LYS A 91 -24.14 1.52 -7.04
C LYS A 91 -24.43 1.89 -8.50
N GLU A 92 -23.80 2.93 -9.01
CA GLU A 92 -23.96 3.36 -10.40
C GLU A 92 -23.12 2.50 -11.36
N ASP A 93 -23.06 2.88 -12.64
CA ASP A 93 -22.32 2.12 -13.66
C ASP A 93 -20.82 2.07 -13.39
N ARG A 94 -20.32 0.87 -13.08
CA ARG A 94 -18.89 0.61 -12.85
C ARG A 94 -18.06 0.54 -14.13
N ASN A 95 -18.71 0.55 -15.29
CA ASN A 95 -18.01 0.64 -16.57
C ASN A 95 -17.78 2.10 -17.02
N ASP A 96 -18.30 3.08 -16.27
CA ASP A 96 -18.02 4.49 -16.53
C ASP A 96 -16.51 4.77 -16.45
N ALA A 97 -16.04 5.68 -17.30
CA ALA A 97 -14.63 6.03 -17.38
C ALA A 97 -14.10 6.62 -16.06
N ASN A 98 -14.91 7.41 -15.33
CA ASN A 98 -14.48 7.95 -14.04
C ASN A 98 -14.40 6.86 -12.98
N PHE A 99 -15.36 5.93 -12.93
CA PHE A 99 -15.30 4.84 -11.96
C PHE A 99 -14.09 3.93 -12.25
N THR A 100 -13.86 3.58 -13.51
CA THR A 100 -12.68 2.80 -13.93
C THR A 100 -11.39 3.53 -13.57
N GLY A 101 -11.33 4.85 -13.81
CA GLY A 101 -10.20 5.70 -13.40
C GLY A 101 -9.98 5.72 -11.89
N LEU A 102 -11.07 5.77 -11.10
CA LEU A 102 -11.02 5.71 -9.64
C LEU A 102 -10.54 4.35 -9.15
N GLU A 103 -11.03 3.26 -9.73
CA GLU A 103 -10.60 1.90 -9.37
C GLU A 103 -9.09 1.73 -9.60
N VAL A 104 -8.58 2.13 -10.78
CA VAL A 104 -7.15 2.07 -11.08
C VAL A 104 -6.36 2.94 -10.11
N TYR A 105 -6.82 4.14 -9.78
CA TYR A 105 -6.16 5.02 -8.82
C TYR A 105 -6.11 4.40 -7.42
N LEU A 106 -7.22 3.86 -6.92
CA LEU A 106 -7.30 3.19 -5.62
C LEU A 106 -6.38 1.96 -5.57
N LYS A 107 -6.34 1.15 -6.64
CA LYS A 107 -5.42 0.01 -6.73
C LYS A 107 -3.95 0.45 -6.66
N ARG A 108 -3.58 1.57 -7.31
CA ARG A 108 -2.24 2.16 -7.19
C ARG A 108 -1.94 2.68 -5.78
N VAL A 109 -2.93 3.26 -5.10
CA VAL A 109 -2.82 3.69 -3.70
C VAL A 109 -2.57 2.51 -2.76
N TRP A 110 -3.30 1.40 -2.94
CA TRP A 110 -3.06 0.17 -2.19
C TRP A 110 -1.67 -0.39 -2.43
N PHE A 111 -1.25 -0.48 -3.70
CA PHE A 111 0.06 -1.03 -4.04
C PHE A 111 1.22 -0.19 -3.48
N SER A 112 1.08 1.14 -3.54
CA SER A 112 2.18 2.05 -3.20
C SER A 112 2.16 2.54 -1.75
N ASN A 113 1.18 2.09 -0.95
CA ASN A 113 0.96 2.52 0.42
C ASN A 113 0.82 4.06 0.56
N GLY A 114 0.14 4.70 -0.40
CA GLY A 114 -0.01 6.15 -0.49
C GLY A 114 -0.29 6.64 -1.92
N ILE A 115 -0.43 7.95 -2.10
CA ILE A 115 -0.80 8.59 -3.38
C ILE A 115 0.37 8.88 -4.34
N HIS A 116 1.54 8.33 -4.05
CA HIS A 116 2.76 8.54 -4.83
C HIS A 116 3.29 7.21 -5.36
N HIS A 117 3.96 7.26 -6.50
CA HIS A 117 4.57 6.10 -7.13
C HIS A 117 5.61 5.46 -6.21
N HIS A 118 5.47 4.16 -5.95
CA HIS A 118 6.34 3.42 -5.02
C HIS A 118 7.84 3.54 -5.34
N TYR A 119 8.21 3.56 -6.64
CA TYR A 119 9.58 3.73 -7.13
C TYR A 119 9.97 5.20 -7.37
N GLY A 120 9.39 5.87 -8.38
CA GLY A 120 9.78 7.24 -8.76
C GLY A 120 9.36 8.36 -7.78
N SER A 121 8.52 8.04 -6.78
CA SER A 121 8.03 8.95 -5.74
C SER A 121 7.17 10.11 -6.23
N GLU A 122 6.87 10.23 -7.52
CA GLU A 122 5.95 11.23 -8.07
C GLU A 122 4.51 10.97 -7.66
N LYS A 123 3.74 12.04 -7.47
CA LYS A 123 2.32 11.93 -7.14
C LYS A 123 1.52 11.37 -8.34
N PHE A 124 0.56 10.50 -8.06
CA PHE A 124 -0.36 10.01 -9.08
C PHE A 124 -1.25 11.13 -9.64
N VAL A 125 -1.47 11.09 -10.95
CA VAL A 125 -2.49 11.90 -11.62
C VAL A 125 -3.78 11.07 -11.71
N PRO A 126 -4.89 11.53 -11.13
CA PRO A 126 -6.20 10.87 -11.26
C PRO A 126 -6.71 10.84 -12.70
N ALA A 127 -7.33 9.74 -13.11
CA ALA A 127 -8.00 9.59 -14.40
C ALA A 127 -9.53 9.73 -14.28
N PHE A 128 -9.99 10.55 -13.34
CA PHE A 128 -11.39 10.86 -13.06
C PHE A 128 -11.50 12.33 -12.65
N THR A 129 -12.68 12.93 -12.77
CA THR A 129 -12.85 14.37 -12.50
C THR A 129 -13.08 14.67 -11.01
N PRO A 130 -12.70 15.87 -10.54
CA PRO A 130 -13.09 16.35 -9.21
C PRO A 130 -14.60 16.38 -9.02
N GLU A 131 -15.37 16.74 -10.06
CA GLU A 131 -16.83 16.79 -10.01
C GLU A 131 -17.42 15.42 -9.75
N PHE A 132 -16.92 14.39 -10.45
CA PHE A 132 -17.30 13.00 -10.22
C PHE A 132 -17.02 12.57 -8.78
N LEU A 133 -15.77 12.77 -8.31
CA LEU A 133 -15.39 12.35 -6.96
C LEU A 133 -16.24 13.06 -5.90
N LYS A 134 -16.53 14.36 -6.10
CA LYS A 134 -17.35 15.15 -5.19
C LYS A 134 -18.76 14.60 -5.12
N GLN A 135 -19.42 14.40 -6.26
CA GLN A 135 -20.78 13.85 -6.27
C GLN A 135 -20.83 12.47 -5.63
N ALA A 136 -19.85 11.61 -5.93
CA ALA A 136 -19.77 10.29 -5.34
C ALA A 136 -19.60 10.35 -3.81
N ILE A 137 -18.75 11.26 -3.29
CA ILE A 137 -18.58 11.46 -1.84
C ILE A 137 -19.87 11.98 -1.18
N LEU A 138 -20.54 12.97 -1.80
CA LEU A 138 -21.76 13.57 -1.23
C LEU A 138 -22.96 12.62 -1.25
N ASN A 139 -22.95 11.61 -2.12
CA ASN A 139 -23.99 10.59 -2.20
C ASN A 139 -23.79 9.45 -1.18
N LEU A 140 -22.64 9.38 -0.51
CA LEU A 140 -22.39 8.39 0.54
C LEU A 140 -23.07 8.78 1.85
N ASP A 141 -23.48 7.78 2.61
CA ASP A 141 -23.79 7.98 4.02
C ASP A 141 -22.54 8.51 4.74
N ALA A 142 -22.66 9.66 5.40
CA ALA A 142 -21.59 10.30 6.15
C ALA A 142 -20.96 9.36 7.19
N SER A 143 -21.71 8.38 7.72
CA SER A 143 -21.19 7.38 8.67
C SER A 143 -20.11 6.45 8.07
N LYS A 144 -20.03 6.38 6.73
CA LYS A 144 -19.04 5.59 5.98
C LYS A 144 -17.77 6.37 5.65
N LEU A 145 -17.83 7.70 5.77
CA LEU A 145 -16.71 8.57 5.46
C LEU A 145 -15.78 8.71 6.69
N PRO A 146 -14.46 8.87 6.48
CA PRO A 146 -13.49 9.08 7.56
C PRO A 146 -13.54 10.53 8.09
N LEU A 147 -14.71 10.98 8.51
CA LEU A 147 -14.94 12.34 9.01
C LEU A 147 -14.38 12.49 10.43
N ILE A 148 -13.71 13.61 10.69
CA ILE A 148 -13.42 14.04 12.07
C ILE A 148 -14.65 14.70 12.70
N GLU A 149 -14.64 14.87 14.03
CA GLU A 149 -15.77 15.43 14.76
C GLU A 149 -16.20 16.80 14.20
N GLY A 150 -17.48 16.91 13.82
CA GLY A 150 -18.07 18.13 13.26
C GLY A 150 -17.73 18.43 11.79
N GLN A 151 -16.94 17.59 11.11
CA GLN A 151 -16.59 17.77 9.70
C GLN A 151 -17.71 17.26 8.78
N THR A 152 -18.10 18.06 7.78
CA THR A 152 -19.02 17.62 6.71
C THR A 152 -18.28 16.96 5.56
N ALA A 153 -19.02 16.22 4.71
CA ALA A 153 -18.47 15.63 3.49
C ALA A 153 -17.89 16.69 2.52
N GLU A 154 -18.47 17.88 2.46
CA GLU A 154 -17.93 19.00 1.68
C GLU A 154 -16.62 19.53 2.25
N GLN A 155 -16.46 19.57 3.57
CA GLN A 155 -15.19 19.96 4.21
C GLN A 155 -14.12 18.90 3.96
N LEU A 156 -14.47 17.61 4.07
CA LEU A 156 -13.58 16.52 3.67
C LEU A 156 -13.11 16.69 2.22
N CYS A 157 -14.02 17.00 1.28
CA CYS A 157 -13.65 17.27 -0.11
C CYS A 157 -12.67 18.45 -0.21
N LYS A 158 -12.93 19.56 0.49
CA LYS A 158 -12.03 20.73 0.50
C LYS A 158 -10.63 20.38 1.00
N ASP A 159 -10.53 19.49 1.98
CA ASP A 159 -9.26 19.11 2.59
C ASP A 159 -8.42 18.19 1.69
N ILE A 160 -9.04 17.21 1.03
CA ILE A 160 -8.30 16.19 0.27
C ILE A 160 -8.17 16.51 -1.22
N PHE A 161 -9.05 17.33 -1.81
CA PHE A 161 -9.05 17.57 -3.26
C PHE A 161 -7.77 18.28 -3.76
N PRO A 162 -7.25 19.33 -3.09
CA PRO A 162 -5.98 19.92 -3.48
C PRO A 162 -4.85 18.88 -3.48
N VAL A 163 -4.85 17.98 -2.47
CA VAL A 163 -3.84 16.93 -2.35
C VAL A 163 -3.96 15.91 -3.49
N ILE A 164 -5.17 15.54 -3.92
CA ILE A 164 -5.40 14.57 -5.00
C ILE A 164 -5.14 15.19 -6.39
N PHE A 165 -5.66 16.40 -6.66
CA PHE A 165 -5.75 16.93 -8.02
C PHE A 165 -4.76 18.05 -8.35
N ASP A 166 -4.31 18.85 -7.38
CA ASP A 166 -3.35 19.92 -7.68
C ASP A 166 -1.94 19.35 -7.76
N THR A 167 -1.39 19.24 -8.96
CA THR A 167 -0.02 18.75 -9.22
C THR A 167 1.08 19.45 -8.43
N LYS A 168 0.85 20.67 -7.93
CA LYS A 168 1.84 21.43 -7.15
C LYS A 168 1.80 21.12 -5.66
N VAL A 169 0.70 20.56 -5.15
CA VAL A 169 0.57 20.17 -3.74
C VAL A 169 1.19 18.79 -3.55
N MET A 170 2.18 18.65 -2.69
CA MET A 170 2.81 17.36 -2.37
C MET A 170 3.26 16.56 -3.62
N PRO A 171 4.03 17.16 -4.56
CA PRO A 171 4.31 16.57 -5.86
C PRO A 171 5.19 15.31 -5.79
N LYS A 172 5.98 15.17 -4.71
CA LYS A 172 6.87 14.03 -4.48
C LYS A 172 6.75 13.51 -3.05
N ARG A 173 6.72 12.19 -2.86
CA ARG A 173 6.82 11.56 -1.53
C ARG A 173 8.17 11.84 -0.89
N VAL A 174 9.24 11.64 -1.64
CA VAL A 174 10.62 11.90 -1.24
C VAL A 174 11.25 12.78 -2.31
N ASN A 175 11.69 13.97 -1.91
CA ASN A 175 12.46 14.85 -2.77
C ASN A 175 13.96 14.67 -2.53
N GLN A 176 14.74 14.79 -3.59
CA GLN A 176 16.21 14.70 -3.58
C GLN A 176 16.84 15.80 -4.46
N THR A 177 16.10 16.88 -4.70
CA THR A 177 16.55 17.96 -5.58
C THR A 177 17.47 18.91 -4.82
N ASP A 178 18.70 19.07 -5.29
CA ASP A 178 19.68 19.99 -4.69
C ASP A 178 19.15 21.43 -4.61
N GLY A 179 19.51 22.11 -3.52
CA GLY A 179 19.11 23.51 -3.28
C GLY A 179 17.67 23.70 -2.80
N GLN A 180 16.91 22.63 -2.57
CA GLN A 180 15.59 22.67 -1.96
C GLN A 180 15.64 22.15 -0.53
N ASP A 181 14.72 22.63 0.33
CA ASP A 181 14.52 22.05 1.66
C ASP A 181 13.83 20.68 1.51
N LEU A 182 14.59 19.61 1.65
CA LEU A 182 14.12 18.24 1.39
C LEU A 182 13.07 17.78 2.40
N VAL A 183 13.04 18.38 3.60
CA VAL A 183 12.03 18.07 4.62
C VAL A 183 10.70 18.71 4.22
N LEU A 184 10.69 20.00 3.91
CA LEU A 184 9.46 20.73 3.54
C LEU A 184 8.90 20.34 2.17
N THR A 185 9.76 19.89 1.26
CA THR A 185 9.37 19.55 -0.13
C THR A 185 9.09 18.07 -0.34
N SER A 186 9.23 17.23 0.69
CA SER A 186 8.82 15.83 0.68
C SER A 186 7.44 15.68 1.32
N ALA A 187 6.54 14.91 0.70
CA ALA A 187 5.21 14.65 1.25
C ALA A 187 5.19 13.62 2.39
N ALA A 188 6.27 12.86 2.58
CA ALA A 188 6.38 11.89 3.67
C ALA A 188 6.22 12.54 5.05
N ASN A 189 5.49 11.88 5.95
CA ASN A 189 5.03 12.41 7.23
C ASN A 189 6.00 12.19 8.40
N TYR A 190 7.30 12.24 8.15
CA TYR A 190 8.30 12.07 9.22
C TYR A 190 8.57 13.36 9.99
N TYR A 191 8.21 14.50 9.39
CA TYR A 191 8.47 15.83 9.91
C TYR A 191 7.23 16.68 9.67
N GLU A 192 6.85 17.49 10.66
CA GLU A 192 5.77 18.46 10.54
C GLU A 192 6.18 19.77 11.22
N GLY A 193 6.02 20.89 10.52
CA GLY A 193 6.31 22.22 11.07
C GLY A 193 7.79 22.49 11.32
N VAL A 194 8.72 21.73 10.71
CA VAL A 194 10.17 21.92 10.84
C VAL A 194 10.86 21.95 9.48
N THR A 195 11.94 22.73 9.40
CA THR A 195 12.82 22.83 8.22
C THR A 195 13.87 21.71 8.21
N GLN A 196 14.50 21.48 7.06
CA GLN A 196 15.64 20.56 6.96
C GLN A 196 16.78 20.96 7.90
N LYS A 197 17.10 22.26 7.97
CA LYS A 197 18.17 22.77 8.81
C LYS A 197 17.92 22.50 10.29
N GLU A 198 16.69 22.68 10.77
CA GLU A 198 16.32 22.40 12.16
C GLU A 198 16.41 20.91 12.47
N ALA A 199 15.92 20.05 11.58
CA ALA A 199 16.01 18.60 11.73
C ALA A 199 17.47 18.11 11.79
N GLU A 200 18.32 18.60 10.88
CA GLU A 200 19.75 18.28 10.86
C GLU A 200 20.46 18.76 12.14
N ALA A 201 20.21 19.99 12.57
CA ALA A 201 20.78 20.54 13.79
C ALA A 201 20.38 19.72 15.02
N PHE A 202 19.12 19.31 15.11
CA PHE A 202 18.60 18.49 16.20
C PHE A 202 19.32 17.13 16.32
N TYR A 203 19.45 16.38 15.21
CA TYR A 203 20.12 15.09 15.24
C TYR A 203 21.63 15.19 15.42
N ASN A 204 22.27 16.26 14.93
CA ASN A 204 23.69 16.51 15.18
C ASN A 204 23.97 16.81 16.66
N ALA A 205 23.08 17.55 17.34
CA ALA A 205 23.20 17.78 18.78
C ALA A 205 23.09 16.48 19.59
N LYS A 206 22.21 15.54 19.18
CA LYS A 206 22.04 14.23 19.83
C LYS A 206 23.21 13.27 19.63
N LYS A 207 23.98 13.39 18.55
CA LYS A 207 25.18 12.56 18.33
C LYS A 207 26.31 12.92 19.29
N ASN A 208 26.33 14.16 19.75
CA ASN A 208 27.40 14.73 20.59
C ASN A 208 27.02 14.76 22.09
N SER A 209 25.88 14.18 22.46
CA SER A 209 25.40 14.00 23.84
C SER A 209 25.55 12.55 24.28
#